data_AF-A0A2P6MXF5-F1
#
_entry.id   AF-A0A2P6MXF5-F1
#
_cell.length_a   1.000
_cell.length_b   1.000
_cell.length_c   1.000
_cell.angle_alpha   90.00
_cell.angle_beta   90.00
_cell.angle_gamma   90.00
#
_symmetry.space_group_name_H-M   'P 1'
#
loop_
_entity.id
_entity.type
_entity.pdbx_description
1 polymer ?
#
loop_
_entity_poly.entity_id
_entity_poly.type
_entity_poly.pdbx_seq_one_letter_code
_entity_poly.pdbx_strand_id
1 'polypeptide(L)'
;MTPVPHLKLKRPKSLLYYRMRCQSPVTSTTFEIEKALKHLIEVDPAIAKLVEDVQTPIPFRGPLPEGDNTPYEHLARAIIYQQLSGKAAGTIWGRFKEQFPPGSLSPEEVLAKPAAEMRAAGVSERKASYLKDLSSKFTNGEIDANNLDALSDDDISKKLIVVKGIGQWTIDMFLMFYLRRPNVLPTLDLGVRKGIAKHFNVPSGQLEKAKSAHEQMVKLTEKWIPYRTLGSWYMWQLLDLNKVEPVKKKQKSKK
;
A
#
# COMPACT_ATOMS: atom_id res chain seq x y z
N MET A 1 7.75 39.52 16.49
CA MET A 1 7.58 38.21 15.84
C MET A 1 8.94 37.55 15.73
N THR A 2 9.25 36.59 16.60
CA THR A 2 10.49 35.81 16.56
C THR A 2 10.26 34.51 15.76
N PRO A 3 11.19 34.10 14.88
CA PRO A 3 11.01 32.93 14.04
C PRO A 3 11.21 31.63 14.84
N VAL A 4 10.30 30.66 14.63
CA VAL A 4 10.33 29.33 15.26
C VAL A 4 11.43 28.48 14.60
N PRO A 5 12.26 27.73 15.36
CA PRO A 5 13.38 26.98 14.79
C PRO A 5 12.90 25.73 14.05
N HIS A 6 13.44 25.50 12.86
CA HIS A 6 13.22 24.28 12.08
C HIS A 6 13.79 23.04 12.78
N LEU A 7 12.93 22.24 13.42
CA LEU A 7 13.28 20.91 13.91
C LEU A 7 13.43 19.92 12.73
N LYS A 8 14.67 19.48 12.48
CA LYS A 8 14.96 18.35 11.59
C LYS A 8 14.49 17.04 12.25
N LEU A 9 13.28 16.59 11.92
CA LEU A 9 12.77 15.28 12.31
C LEU A 9 13.38 14.17 11.41
N LYS A 10 14.02 13.17 12.03
CA LYS A 10 14.42 11.91 11.36
C LYS A 10 13.15 11.13 11.03
N ARG A 11 12.95 10.82 9.75
CA ARG A 11 11.69 10.31 9.17
C ARG A 11 11.60 8.78 9.24
N PRO A 12 10.41 8.19 9.46
CA PRO A 12 10.21 6.74 9.48
C PRO A 12 10.38 6.10 8.08
N LYS A 13 10.93 4.88 8.07
CA LYS A 13 11.38 4.13 6.86
C LYS A 13 10.24 3.61 5.97
N SER A 14 8.99 3.60 6.44
CA SER A 14 7.79 3.12 5.73
C SER A 14 7.34 4.04 4.58
N LEU A 15 7.74 5.32 4.61
CA LEU A 15 7.31 6.34 3.65
C LEU A 15 8.28 6.58 2.49
N LEU A 16 9.33 5.76 2.35
CA LEU A 16 10.31 5.89 1.26
C LEU A 16 9.77 5.47 -0.13
N TYR A 17 8.57 4.91 -0.21
CA TYR A 17 7.99 4.38 -1.46
C TYR A 17 7.48 5.47 -2.43
N TYR A 18 7.12 6.66 -1.92
CA TYR A 18 6.34 7.67 -2.68
C TYR A 18 7.12 8.96 -2.98
N ARG A 19 8.37 8.84 -3.43
CA ARG A 19 9.12 10.02 -3.91
C ARG A 19 9.74 9.72 -5.25
N MET A 20 9.13 10.21 -6.32
CA MET A 20 9.79 10.97 -7.39
C MET A 20 8.78 11.56 -8.36
N ARG A 21 9.14 12.73 -8.90
CA ARG A 21 8.38 13.53 -9.86
C ARG A 21 8.30 12.76 -11.18
N CYS A 22 7.16 12.80 -11.88
CA CYS A 22 7.13 13.05 -13.32
C CYS A 22 5.71 13.23 -13.88
N GLN A 23 5.71 13.86 -15.06
CA GLN A 23 4.58 14.36 -15.83
C GLN A 23 4.04 13.27 -16.76
N SER A 24 2.76 12.93 -16.66
CA SER A 24 1.83 12.52 -17.74
C SER A 24 0.50 12.06 -17.12
N PRO A 25 -0.64 12.20 -17.82
CA PRO A 25 -1.96 12.11 -17.20
C PRO A 25 -2.41 10.64 -17.15
N VAL A 26 -2.46 10.04 -15.95
CA VAL A 26 -3.22 8.80 -15.73
C VAL A 26 -4.63 9.20 -15.35
N THR A 27 -5.57 8.96 -16.26
CA THR A 27 -7.01 9.08 -16.03
C THR A 27 -7.51 7.85 -15.30
N SER A 28 -7.99 8.01 -14.07
CA SER A 28 -9.35 7.61 -13.65
C SER A 28 -9.46 7.56 -12.12
N THR A 29 -10.46 8.28 -11.59
CA THR A 29 -10.84 8.44 -10.17
C THR A 29 -9.83 9.17 -9.28
N THR A 30 -9.95 10.50 -9.24
CA THR A 30 -9.42 11.28 -8.12
C THR A 30 -10.11 10.82 -6.83
N PHE A 31 -9.37 10.15 -5.94
CA PHE A 31 -9.83 9.88 -4.59
C PHE A 31 -10.26 11.22 -3.94
N GLU A 32 -11.52 11.34 -3.54
CA GLU A 32 -12.08 12.57 -2.95
C GLU A 32 -11.57 12.76 -1.51
N ILE A 33 -10.26 13.06 -1.36
CA ILE A 33 -9.57 13.08 -0.06
C ILE A 33 -10.27 14.01 0.94
N GLU A 34 -10.64 15.22 0.52
CA GLU A 34 -11.22 16.22 1.42
C GLU A 34 -12.58 15.77 1.96
N LYS A 35 -13.42 15.19 1.10
CA LYS A 35 -14.72 14.61 1.48
C LYS A 35 -14.54 13.40 2.38
N ALA A 36 -13.57 12.54 2.08
CA ALA A 36 -13.22 11.40 2.91
C ALA A 36 -12.74 11.82 4.31
N LEU A 37 -11.86 12.82 4.39
CA LEU A 37 -11.38 13.37 5.68
C LEU A 37 -12.52 13.97 6.50
N LYS A 38 -13.36 14.80 5.86
CA LYS A 38 -14.52 15.41 6.52
C LYS A 38 -15.44 14.33 7.08
N HIS A 39 -15.81 13.35 6.26
CA HIS A 39 -16.64 12.24 6.68
C HIS A 39 -16.03 11.46 7.86
N LEU A 40 -14.76 11.08 7.78
CA LEU A 40 -14.09 10.34 8.85
C LEU A 40 -14.06 11.11 10.18
N ILE A 41 -13.84 12.42 10.15
CA ILE A 41 -13.84 13.27 11.35
C ILE A 41 -15.26 13.37 11.95
N GLU A 42 -16.29 13.50 11.10
CA GLU A 42 -17.68 13.60 11.55
C GLU A 42 -18.17 12.31 12.22
N VAL A 43 -17.89 11.15 11.62
CA VAL A 43 -18.36 9.84 12.12
C VAL A 43 -17.44 9.24 13.19
N ASP A 44 -16.20 9.69 13.27
CA ASP A 44 -15.21 9.22 14.22
C ASP A 44 -14.32 10.35 14.77
N PRO A 45 -14.85 11.21 15.67
CA PRO A 45 -14.12 12.37 16.18
C PRO A 45 -12.77 12.04 16.83
N ALA A 46 -12.58 10.81 17.32
CA ALA A 46 -11.31 10.33 17.86
C ALA A 46 -10.17 10.35 16.83
N ILE A 47 -10.49 10.25 15.53
CA ILE A 47 -9.49 10.29 14.45
C ILE A 47 -9.00 11.71 14.15
N ALA A 48 -9.74 12.75 14.57
CA ALA A 48 -9.45 14.14 14.21
C ALA A 48 -8.04 14.56 14.65
N LYS A 49 -7.61 14.14 15.86
CA LYS A 49 -6.27 14.45 16.36
C LYS A 49 -5.18 13.82 15.49
N LEU A 50 -5.41 12.59 15.04
CA LEU A 50 -4.49 11.87 14.17
C LEU A 50 -4.41 12.51 12.77
N VAL A 51 -5.55 12.97 12.24
CA VAL A 51 -5.60 13.72 10.97
C VAL A 51 -4.78 15.01 11.07
N GLU A 52 -4.89 15.74 12.18
CA GLU A 52 -4.11 16.95 12.43
C GLU A 52 -2.59 16.67 12.51
N ASP A 53 -2.20 15.65 13.28
CA ASP A 53 -0.79 15.34 13.55
C ASP A 53 -0.05 14.78 12.32
N VAL A 54 -0.73 13.97 11.50
CA VAL A 54 -0.16 13.32 10.31
C VAL A 54 -0.31 14.22 9.07
N GLN A 55 -1.34 15.06 9.05
CA GLN A 55 -1.75 15.88 7.91
C GLN A 55 -2.11 15.05 6.67
N THR A 56 -1.55 15.44 5.52
CA THR A 56 -2.00 15.06 4.18
C THR A 56 -1.73 13.59 3.85
N PRO A 57 -2.73 12.84 3.35
CA PRO A 57 -2.53 11.47 2.89
C PRO A 57 -1.86 11.43 1.51
N ILE A 58 -0.52 11.52 1.52
CA ILE A 58 0.33 11.62 0.32
C ILE A 58 0.09 10.49 -0.69
N PRO A 59 -0.06 9.20 -0.29
CA PRO A 59 -0.19 8.09 -1.25
C PRO A 59 -1.40 8.20 -2.19
N PHE A 60 -2.44 8.94 -1.81
CA PHE A 60 -3.65 9.11 -2.62
C PHE A 60 -3.64 10.44 -3.42
N ARG A 61 -2.55 11.22 -3.36
CA ARG A 61 -2.39 12.48 -4.10
C ARG A 61 -1.44 12.33 -5.29
N GLY A 62 -1.75 13.05 -6.37
CA GLY A 62 -0.90 13.13 -7.55
C GLY A 62 -0.94 11.86 -8.42
N PRO A 63 -0.01 11.72 -9.37
CA PRO A 63 0.10 10.52 -10.19
C PRO A 63 0.61 9.32 -9.36
N LEU A 64 0.45 8.11 -9.91
CA LEU A 64 1.07 6.92 -9.35
C LEU A 64 2.62 7.00 -9.41
N PRO A 65 3.35 6.23 -8.59
CA PRO A 65 4.80 6.16 -8.67
C PRO A 65 5.29 5.76 -10.07
N GLU A 66 6.49 6.20 -10.42
CA GLU A 66 7.14 5.76 -11.65
C GLU A 66 7.32 4.23 -11.66
N GLY A 67 6.86 3.60 -12.74
CA GLY A 67 6.81 2.14 -12.86
C GLY A 67 5.59 1.47 -12.22
N ASP A 68 4.52 2.23 -11.95
CA ASP A 68 3.17 1.74 -11.69
C ASP A 68 2.21 2.21 -12.80
N ASN A 69 2.67 2.16 -14.06
CA ASN A 69 1.93 2.74 -15.20
C ASN A 69 0.78 1.85 -15.67
N THR A 70 0.85 0.54 -15.40
CA THR A 70 -0.17 -0.43 -15.80
C THR A 70 -0.52 -1.36 -14.62
N PRO A 71 -1.71 -2.01 -14.64
CA PRO A 71 -2.07 -2.95 -13.59
C PRO A 71 -1.08 -4.11 -13.50
N TYR A 72 -0.59 -4.56 -14.65
CA TYR A 72 0.40 -5.62 -14.74
C TYR A 72 1.72 -5.22 -14.08
N GLU A 73 2.27 -4.05 -14.42
CA GLU A 73 3.55 -3.59 -13.87
C GLU A 73 3.46 -3.44 -12.35
N HIS A 74 2.34 -2.91 -11.84
CA HIS A 74 2.09 -2.77 -10.41
C HIS A 74 2.05 -4.13 -9.69
N LEU A 75 1.33 -5.12 -10.24
CA LEU A 75 1.24 -6.46 -9.66
C LEU A 75 2.58 -7.21 -9.73
N ALA A 76 3.32 -7.08 -10.83
CA ALA A 76 4.67 -7.63 -10.98
C ALA A 76 5.65 -7.04 -9.95
N ARG A 77 5.61 -5.72 -9.77
CA ARG A 77 6.36 -5.01 -8.74
C ARG A 77 5.98 -5.50 -7.35
N ALA A 78 4.69 -5.64 -7.06
CA ALA A 78 4.20 -6.14 -5.77
C ALA A 78 4.78 -7.53 -5.45
N ILE A 79 4.79 -8.47 -6.41
CA ILE A 79 5.42 -9.80 -6.28
C ILE A 79 6.91 -9.67 -5.92
N ILE A 80 7.65 -8.80 -6.62
CA ILE A 80 9.08 -8.59 -6.36
C ILE A 80 9.32 -8.02 -4.96
N TYR A 81 8.46 -7.13 -4.47
CA TYR A 81 8.62 -6.46 -3.17
C TYR A 81 8.29 -7.32 -1.95
N GLN A 82 7.59 -8.44 -2.12
CA GLN A 82 7.20 -9.32 -1.01
C GLN A 82 8.41 -9.76 -0.15
N GLN A 83 8.26 -9.72 1.17
CA GLN A 83 9.25 -10.22 2.15
C GLN A 83 10.65 -9.58 2.04
N LEU A 84 10.75 -8.37 1.49
CA LEU A 84 12.01 -7.63 1.37
C LEU A 84 11.90 -6.23 2.00
N SER A 85 13.05 -5.65 2.36
CA SER A 85 13.10 -4.22 2.64
C SER A 85 12.84 -3.43 1.35
N GLY A 86 12.22 -2.25 1.45
CA GLY A 86 11.94 -1.41 0.27
C GLY A 86 13.20 -1.05 -0.54
N LYS A 87 14.35 -0.88 0.13
CA LYS A 87 15.64 -0.64 -0.56
C LYS A 87 16.07 -1.85 -1.38
N ALA A 88 16.07 -3.04 -0.78
CA ALA A 88 16.46 -4.27 -1.47
C ALA A 88 15.52 -4.59 -2.64
N ALA A 89 14.21 -4.46 -2.42
CA ALA A 89 13.21 -4.66 -3.45
C ALA A 89 13.36 -3.66 -4.60
N GLY A 90 13.59 -2.37 -4.31
CA GLY A 90 13.83 -1.36 -5.34
C GLY A 90 15.09 -1.65 -6.18
N THR A 91 16.17 -2.13 -5.57
CA THR A 91 17.38 -2.55 -6.31
C THR A 91 17.14 -3.77 -7.21
N ILE A 92 16.32 -4.74 -6.78
CA ILE A 92 15.95 -5.89 -7.62
C ILE A 92 15.02 -5.45 -8.75
N TRP A 93 14.02 -4.62 -8.43
CA TRP A 93 13.08 -4.09 -9.42
C TRP A 93 13.77 -3.28 -10.52
N GLY A 94 14.71 -2.40 -10.16
CA GLY A 94 15.50 -1.64 -11.14
C GLY A 94 16.26 -2.56 -12.11
N ARG A 95 17.05 -3.49 -11.56
CA ARG A 95 17.81 -4.48 -12.37
C ARG A 95 16.90 -5.37 -13.23
N PHE A 96 15.72 -5.73 -12.72
CA PHE A 96 14.75 -6.50 -13.47
C PHE A 96 14.18 -5.70 -14.64
N LYS A 97 13.80 -4.43 -14.43
CA LYS A 97 13.30 -3.54 -15.49
C LYS A 97 14.35 -3.24 -16.57
N GLU A 98 15.62 -3.13 -16.20
CA GLU A 98 16.74 -2.94 -17.14
C GLU A 98 16.90 -4.09 -18.15
N GLN A 99 16.25 -5.24 -17.92
CA GLN A 99 16.25 -6.37 -18.87
C GLN A 99 15.21 -6.24 -19.99
N PHE A 100 14.41 -5.17 -19.99
CA PHE A 100 13.31 -4.93 -20.92
C PHE A 100 13.47 -3.56 -21.60
N PRO A 101 12.86 -3.36 -22.78
CA PRO A 101 12.85 -2.06 -23.44
C PRO A 101 12.31 -0.94 -22.54
N PRO A 102 12.77 0.31 -22.71
CA PRO A 102 12.28 1.43 -21.93
C PRO A 102 10.78 1.65 -22.19
N GLY A 103 9.99 1.78 -21.11
CA GLY A 103 8.54 1.97 -21.18
C GLY A 103 7.80 1.18 -20.12
N SER A 104 6.60 0.70 -20.47
CA SER A 104 5.80 -0.21 -19.65
C SER A 104 6.29 -1.65 -19.82
N LEU A 105 6.39 -2.38 -18.73
CA LEU A 105 6.70 -3.81 -18.74
C LEU A 105 5.55 -4.61 -19.38
N SER A 106 5.80 -5.35 -20.46
CA SER A 106 4.77 -6.18 -21.12
C SER A 106 4.70 -7.60 -20.50
N PRO A 107 3.48 -8.15 -20.31
CA PRO A 107 3.30 -9.55 -19.94
C PRO A 107 4.01 -10.52 -20.89
N GLU A 108 3.92 -10.29 -22.19
CA GLU A 108 4.48 -11.16 -23.23
C GLU A 108 6.01 -11.22 -23.12
N GLU A 109 6.66 -10.08 -22.90
CA GLU A 109 8.11 -10.00 -22.75
C GLU A 109 8.59 -10.75 -21.51
N VAL A 110 7.92 -10.58 -20.38
CA VAL A 110 8.23 -11.30 -19.14
C VAL A 110 7.95 -12.79 -19.29
N LEU A 111 6.89 -13.17 -20.02
CA LEU A 111 6.55 -14.56 -20.34
C LEU A 111 7.56 -15.22 -21.29
N ALA A 112 8.22 -14.46 -22.17
CA ALA A 112 9.30 -14.95 -23.01
C ALA A 112 10.66 -15.04 -22.27
N LYS A 113 10.89 -14.19 -21.25
CA LYS A 113 12.19 -14.08 -20.55
C LYS A 113 12.60 -15.35 -19.78
N PRO A 114 13.75 -15.99 -20.03
CA PRO A 114 14.18 -17.16 -19.26
C PRO A 114 14.25 -16.88 -17.75
N ALA A 115 13.83 -17.85 -16.93
CA ALA A 115 13.83 -17.68 -15.46
C ALA A 115 15.23 -17.43 -14.89
N ALA A 116 16.27 -18.01 -15.52
CA ALA A 116 17.67 -17.78 -15.15
C ALA A 116 18.08 -16.30 -15.30
N GLU A 117 17.59 -15.60 -16.33
CA GLU A 117 17.87 -14.17 -16.53
C GLU A 117 17.20 -13.31 -15.46
N MET A 118 15.93 -13.59 -15.14
CA MET A 118 15.24 -12.89 -14.04
C MET A 118 15.98 -13.08 -12.70
N ARG A 119 16.54 -14.28 -12.48
CA ARG A 119 17.36 -14.55 -11.30
C ARG A 119 18.67 -13.77 -11.27
N ALA A 120 19.29 -13.51 -12.42
CA ALA A 120 20.48 -12.67 -12.49
C ALA A 120 20.21 -11.22 -12.03
N ALA A 121 18.97 -10.73 -12.17
CA ALA A 121 18.52 -9.45 -11.60
C ALA A 121 18.25 -9.50 -10.07
N GLY A 122 18.31 -10.69 -9.46
CA GLY A 122 18.04 -10.92 -8.04
C GLY A 122 16.61 -11.33 -7.72
N VAL A 123 15.80 -11.67 -8.72
CA VAL A 123 14.47 -12.26 -8.50
C VAL A 123 14.64 -13.71 -8.02
N SER A 124 13.98 -14.10 -6.93
CA SER A 124 14.06 -15.49 -6.46
C SER A 124 13.36 -16.45 -7.42
N GLU A 125 13.71 -17.74 -7.39
CA GLU A 125 13.07 -18.78 -8.22
C GLU A 125 11.55 -18.77 -8.12
N ARG A 126 11.07 -18.70 -6.87
CA ARG A 126 9.65 -18.70 -6.56
C ARG A 126 8.97 -17.47 -7.15
N LYS A 127 9.56 -16.28 -7.00
CA LYS A 127 9.02 -15.05 -7.57
C LYS A 127 9.07 -15.04 -9.10
N ALA A 128 10.12 -15.61 -9.71
CA ALA A 128 10.17 -15.80 -11.16
C ALA A 128 9.00 -16.68 -11.64
N SER A 129 8.68 -17.77 -10.93
CA SER A 129 7.52 -18.60 -11.27
C SER A 129 6.18 -17.85 -11.13
N TYR A 130 6.07 -16.93 -10.16
CA TYR A 130 4.88 -16.11 -9.95
C TYR A 130 4.72 -15.05 -11.03
N LEU A 131 5.82 -14.40 -11.43
CA LEU A 131 5.83 -13.46 -12.55
C LEU A 131 5.43 -14.15 -13.85
N LYS A 132 5.89 -15.38 -14.10
CA LYS A 132 5.45 -16.19 -15.25
C LYS A 132 3.96 -16.50 -15.20
N ASP A 133 3.45 -16.92 -14.06
CA ASP A 133 2.02 -17.24 -13.90
C ASP A 133 1.15 -15.99 -14.09
N LEU A 134 1.54 -14.85 -13.51
CA LEU A 134 0.89 -13.54 -13.72
C LEU A 134 0.89 -13.18 -15.21
N SER A 135 2.06 -13.27 -15.86
CA SER A 135 2.21 -12.91 -17.27
C SER A 135 1.35 -13.78 -18.18
N SER A 136 1.32 -15.09 -17.94
CA SER A 136 0.47 -16.03 -18.67
C SER A 136 -1.00 -15.64 -18.61
N LYS A 137 -1.49 -15.24 -17.43
CA LYS A 137 -2.90 -14.87 -17.21
C LYS A 137 -3.30 -13.54 -17.84
N PHE A 138 -2.35 -12.62 -18.00
CA PHE A 138 -2.58 -11.40 -18.75
C PHE A 138 -2.55 -11.69 -20.26
N THR A 139 -1.54 -12.41 -20.75
CA THR A 139 -1.37 -12.71 -22.18
C THR A 139 -2.50 -13.58 -22.74
N ASN A 140 -3.09 -14.48 -21.94
CA ASN A 140 -4.21 -15.31 -22.39
C ASN A 140 -5.61 -14.68 -22.16
N GLY A 141 -5.69 -13.47 -21.61
CA GLY A 141 -6.95 -12.75 -21.39
C GLY A 141 -7.76 -13.18 -20.15
N GLU A 142 -7.25 -14.05 -19.29
CA GLU A 142 -7.90 -14.34 -17.99
C GLU A 142 -8.02 -13.06 -17.13
N ILE A 143 -6.99 -12.21 -17.18
CA ILE A 143 -6.94 -10.89 -16.56
C ILE A 143 -6.82 -9.82 -17.65
N ASP A 144 -7.92 -9.13 -17.93
CA ASP A 144 -7.96 -7.99 -18.85
C ASP A 144 -7.59 -6.69 -18.12
N ALA A 145 -6.40 -6.16 -18.42
CA ALA A 145 -5.88 -4.94 -17.83
C ALA A 145 -6.78 -3.71 -18.06
N ASN A 146 -7.47 -3.65 -19.20
CA ASN A 146 -8.25 -2.47 -19.60
C ASN A 146 -9.59 -2.37 -18.87
N ASN A 147 -10.04 -3.46 -18.25
CA ASN A 147 -11.37 -3.53 -17.65
C ASN A 147 -11.35 -3.63 -16.12
N LEU A 148 -10.17 -3.69 -15.49
CA LEU A 148 -10.07 -3.84 -14.03
C LEU A 148 -10.75 -2.69 -13.27
N ASP A 149 -10.68 -1.45 -13.77
CA ASP A 149 -11.31 -0.29 -13.13
C ASP A 149 -12.84 -0.36 -13.08
N ALA A 150 -13.48 -1.09 -14.00
CA ALA A 150 -14.93 -1.21 -14.10
C ALA A 150 -15.51 -2.34 -13.23
N LEU A 151 -14.66 -3.25 -12.76
CA LEU A 151 -15.08 -4.40 -11.95
C LEU A 151 -15.33 -4.04 -10.49
N SER A 152 -16.21 -4.79 -9.83
CA SER A 152 -16.36 -4.71 -8.38
C SER A 152 -15.08 -5.18 -7.67
N ASP A 153 -14.85 -4.72 -6.44
CA ASP A 153 -13.71 -5.14 -5.63
C ASP A 153 -13.69 -6.68 -5.44
N ASP A 154 -14.87 -7.30 -5.28
CA ASP A 154 -15.02 -8.76 -5.16
C ASP A 154 -14.64 -9.50 -6.44
N ASP A 155 -14.99 -8.97 -7.61
CA ASP A 155 -14.66 -9.60 -8.90
C ASP A 155 -13.18 -9.45 -9.24
N ILE A 156 -12.57 -8.32 -8.89
CA ILE A 156 -11.11 -8.14 -8.95
C ILE A 156 -10.44 -9.15 -8.02
N SER A 157 -10.94 -9.32 -6.80
CA SER A 157 -10.44 -10.32 -5.86
C SER A 157 -10.46 -11.73 -6.44
N LYS A 158 -11.61 -12.17 -6.98
CA LYS A 158 -11.74 -13.51 -7.61
C LYS A 158 -10.79 -13.69 -8.79
N LYS A 159 -10.57 -12.64 -9.59
CA LYS A 159 -9.67 -12.68 -10.75
C LYS A 159 -8.19 -12.71 -10.37
N LEU A 160 -7.78 -11.96 -9.35
CA LEU A 160 -6.37 -11.84 -8.99
C LEU A 160 -5.90 -12.94 -8.02
N ILE A 161 -6.78 -13.51 -7.19
CA ILE A 161 -6.41 -14.51 -6.18
C ILE A 161 -5.91 -15.83 -6.78
N VAL A 162 -6.25 -16.12 -8.04
CA VAL A 162 -5.78 -17.33 -8.74
C VAL A 162 -4.33 -17.23 -9.22
N VAL A 163 -3.74 -16.02 -9.21
CA VAL A 163 -2.34 -15.82 -9.57
C VAL A 163 -1.44 -16.34 -8.45
N LYS A 164 -0.49 -17.21 -8.78
CA LYS A 164 0.45 -17.74 -7.80
C LYS A 164 1.23 -16.61 -7.12
N GLY A 165 1.22 -16.62 -5.80
CA GLY A 165 1.90 -15.61 -4.99
C GLY A 165 1.13 -14.31 -4.77
N ILE A 166 -0.06 -14.15 -5.35
CA ILE A 166 -0.96 -13.04 -5.03
C ILE A 166 -2.02 -13.54 -4.04
N GLY A 167 -1.98 -13.00 -2.83
CA GLY A 167 -3.00 -13.25 -1.80
C GLY A 167 -3.91 -12.04 -1.63
N GLN A 168 -5.00 -12.21 -0.86
CA GLN A 168 -5.97 -11.15 -0.61
C GLN A 168 -5.33 -9.86 -0.08
N TRP A 169 -4.31 -9.95 0.78
CA TRP A 169 -3.58 -8.76 1.24
C TRP A 169 -2.95 -7.96 0.08
N THR A 170 -2.35 -8.64 -0.91
CA THR A 170 -1.76 -7.97 -2.09
C THR A 170 -2.84 -7.32 -2.94
N ILE A 171 -4.01 -7.97 -3.06
CA ILE A 171 -5.16 -7.44 -3.77
C ILE A 171 -5.68 -6.19 -3.07
N ASP A 172 -5.83 -6.20 -1.74
CA ASP A 172 -6.26 -5.04 -0.98
C ASP A 172 -5.31 -3.84 -1.21
N MET A 173 -3.99 -4.08 -1.24
CA MET A 173 -3.01 -3.03 -1.53
C MET A 173 -3.15 -2.49 -2.97
N PHE A 174 -3.41 -3.37 -3.94
CA PHE A 174 -3.68 -2.99 -5.33
C PHE A 174 -4.95 -2.12 -5.42
N LEU A 175 -6.05 -2.54 -4.80
CA LEU A 175 -7.30 -1.78 -4.76
C LEU A 175 -7.09 -0.40 -4.11
N MET A 176 -6.36 -0.33 -2.99
CA MET A 176 -6.12 0.91 -2.26
C MET A 176 -5.20 1.88 -3.01
N PHE A 177 -4.05 1.40 -3.51
CA PHE A 177 -2.98 2.29 -3.97
C PHE A 177 -2.88 2.43 -5.47
N TYR A 178 -3.27 1.41 -6.23
CA TYR A 178 -3.30 1.48 -7.69
C TYR A 178 -4.65 1.99 -8.18
N LEU A 179 -5.75 1.28 -7.88
CA LEU A 179 -7.11 1.66 -8.32
C LEU A 179 -7.75 2.77 -7.47
N ARG A 180 -7.16 3.11 -6.33
CA ARG A 180 -7.65 4.15 -5.41
C ARG A 180 -9.11 3.96 -4.98
N ARG A 181 -9.52 2.70 -4.79
CA ARG A 181 -10.85 2.35 -4.29
C ARG A 181 -11.05 2.96 -2.89
N PRO A 182 -12.16 3.67 -2.62
CA PRO A 182 -12.33 4.43 -1.38
C PRO A 182 -12.67 3.56 -0.16
N ASN A 183 -13.24 2.38 -0.37
CA ASN A 183 -13.87 1.58 0.70
C ASN A 183 -13.19 0.25 1.01
N VAL A 184 -11.86 0.16 0.88
CA VAL A 184 -11.11 -1.07 1.15
C VAL A 184 -10.73 -1.15 2.63
N LEU A 185 -10.96 -2.31 3.24
CA LEU A 185 -10.54 -2.63 4.61
C LEU A 185 -9.60 -3.84 4.59
N PRO A 186 -8.27 -3.65 4.63
CA PRO A 186 -7.30 -4.73 4.50
C PRO A 186 -7.21 -5.55 5.80
N THR A 187 -8.20 -6.40 6.04
CA THR A 187 -8.32 -7.17 7.29
C THR A 187 -7.22 -8.19 7.49
N LEU A 188 -6.38 -8.48 6.50
CA LEU A 188 -5.18 -9.32 6.66
C LEU A 188 -3.93 -8.53 7.04
N ASP A 189 -3.96 -7.20 7.00
CA ASP A 189 -2.83 -6.36 7.33
C ASP A 189 -2.65 -6.23 8.86
N LEU A 190 -1.52 -6.71 9.35
CA LEU A 190 -1.21 -6.68 10.79
C LEU A 190 -1.03 -5.25 11.32
N GLY A 191 -0.55 -4.33 10.49
CA GLY A 191 -0.43 -2.92 10.86
C GLY A 191 -1.80 -2.28 11.04
N VAL A 192 -2.72 -2.49 10.10
CA VAL A 192 -4.10 -1.98 10.21
C VAL A 192 -4.82 -2.62 11.39
N ARG A 193 -4.72 -3.94 11.59
CA ARG A 193 -5.29 -4.63 12.78
C ARG A 193 -4.82 -4.01 14.08
N LYS A 194 -3.50 -3.81 14.23
CA LYS A 194 -2.91 -3.21 15.43
C LYS A 194 -3.34 -1.76 15.62
N GLY A 195 -3.43 -0.99 14.54
CA GLY A 195 -3.89 0.39 14.59
C GLY A 195 -5.37 0.49 15.00
N ILE A 196 -6.24 -0.35 14.43
CA ILE A 196 -7.66 -0.45 14.82
C ILE A 196 -7.79 -0.88 16.28
N ALA A 197 -7.06 -1.91 16.70
CA ALA A 197 -7.09 -2.36 18.09
C ALA A 197 -6.75 -1.22 19.04
N LYS A 198 -5.72 -0.43 18.70
CA LYS A 198 -5.32 0.74 19.47
C LYS A 198 -6.36 1.86 19.45
N HIS A 199 -6.86 2.23 18.27
CA HIS A 199 -7.80 3.34 18.08
C HIS A 199 -9.13 3.09 18.80
N PHE A 200 -9.64 1.86 18.73
CA PHE A 200 -10.90 1.46 19.35
C PHE A 200 -10.75 0.83 20.74
N ASN A 201 -9.55 0.86 21.34
CA ASN A 201 -9.24 0.26 22.65
C ASN A 201 -9.65 -1.23 22.75
N VAL A 202 -9.50 -1.98 21.68
CA VAL A 202 -9.77 -3.43 21.66
C VAL A 202 -8.69 -4.15 22.47
N PRO A 203 -9.07 -5.03 23.41
CA PRO A 203 -8.10 -5.80 24.19
C PRO A 203 -7.14 -6.62 23.32
N SER A 204 -5.88 -6.74 23.79
CA SER A 204 -4.85 -7.54 23.12
C SER A 204 -5.34 -8.97 22.85
N GLY A 205 -4.97 -9.55 21.71
CA GLY A 205 -5.40 -10.90 21.33
C GLY A 205 -6.69 -10.98 20.49
N GLN A 206 -7.63 -10.03 20.60
CA GLN A 206 -8.93 -10.16 19.93
C GLN A 206 -8.85 -10.02 18.40
N LEU A 207 -7.94 -9.17 17.90
CA LEU A 207 -7.68 -8.98 16.47
C LEU A 207 -6.43 -9.74 15.98
N GLU A 208 -5.89 -10.69 16.76
CA GLU A 208 -4.70 -11.46 16.34
C GLU A 208 -5.06 -12.57 15.34
N LYS A 209 -6.15 -13.30 15.61
CA LYS A 209 -6.63 -14.37 14.72
C LYS A 209 -7.39 -13.77 13.54
N ALA A 210 -7.06 -14.20 12.32
CA ALA A 210 -7.57 -13.56 11.10
C ALA A 210 -9.10 -13.55 10.96
N LYS A 211 -9.75 -14.67 11.27
CA LYS A 211 -11.22 -14.78 11.15
C LYS A 211 -11.96 -13.87 12.14
N SER A 212 -11.56 -13.90 13.41
CA SER A 212 -12.15 -13.01 14.43
C SER A 212 -11.83 -11.55 14.17
N ALA A 213 -10.64 -11.26 13.63
CA ALA A 213 -10.26 -9.92 13.26
C ALA A 213 -11.15 -9.34 12.16
N HIS A 214 -11.51 -10.13 11.14
CA HIS A 214 -12.32 -9.66 10.02
C HIS A 214 -13.68 -9.11 10.48
N GLU A 215 -14.49 -9.93 11.14
CA GLU A 215 -15.85 -9.56 11.57
C GLU A 215 -15.83 -8.37 12.52
N GLN A 216 -14.89 -8.36 13.48
CA GLN A 216 -14.77 -7.27 14.44
C GLN A 216 -14.30 -5.97 13.77
N MET A 217 -13.31 -6.02 12.88
CA MET A 217 -12.85 -4.85 12.14
C MET A 217 -13.96 -4.26 11.28
N VAL A 218 -14.72 -5.10 10.57
CA VAL A 218 -15.86 -4.66 9.76
C VAL A 218 -16.88 -3.90 10.62
N LYS A 219 -17.23 -4.45 11.80
CA LYS A 219 -18.16 -3.82 12.74
C LYS A 219 -17.63 -2.50 13.31
N LEU A 220 -16.39 -2.48 13.78
CA LEU A 220 -15.77 -1.28 14.36
C LEU A 220 -15.65 -0.12 13.37
N THR A 221 -15.43 -0.46 12.10
CA THR A 221 -15.18 0.51 11.01
C THR A 221 -16.37 0.70 10.09
N GLU A 222 -17.57 0.23 10.47
CA GLU A 222 -18.81 0.42 9.70
C GLU A 222 -19.12 1.89 9.44
N LYS A 223 -18.96 2.71 10.48
CA LYS A 223 -19.15 4.17 10.40
C LYS A 223 -18.20 4.88 9.43
N TRP A 224 -17.09 4.24 9.01
CA TRP A 224 -16.14 4.83 8.06
C TRP A 224 -16.56 4.66 6.60
N ILE A 225 -17.62 3.89 6.29
CA ILE A 225 -18.12 3.73 4.91
C ILE A 225 -18.62 5.08 4.38
N PRO A 226 -18.24 5.50 3.16
CA PRO A 226 -17.61 4.70 2.10
C PRO A 226 -16.08 4.88 1.99
N TYR A 227 -15.41 5.39 3.02
CA TYR A 227 -14.01 5.83 2.98
C TYR A 227 -13.06 5.00 3.89
N ARG A 228 -13.33 3.70 4.04
CA ARG A 228 -12.51 2.79 4.86
C ARG A 228 -11.05 2.72 4.43
N THR A 229 -10.72 2.97 3.15
CA THR A 229 -9.33 3.02 2.68
C THR A 229 -8.53 4.08 3.43
N LEU A 230 -9.11 5.27 3.61
CA LEU A 230 -8.44 6.37 4.29
C LEU A 230 -8.36 6.14 5.80
N GLY A 231 -9.42 5.61 6.42
CA GLY A 231 -9.40 5.20 7.83
C GLY A 231 -8.31 4.17 8.09
N SER A 232 -8.23 3.13 7.26
CA SER A 232 -7.18 2.11 7.31
C SER A 232 -5.78 2.68 7.14
N TRP A 233 -5.61 3.65 6.24
CA TRP A 233 -4.33 4.32 6.06
C TRP A 233 -3.87 5.06 7.33
N TYR A 234 -4.79 5.78 7.99
CA TYR A 234 -4.49 6.44 9.27
C TYR A 234 -4.11 5.45 10.36
N MET A 235 -4.62 4.21 10.35
CA MET A 235 -4.24 3.19 11.33
C MET A 235 -2.75 2.82 11.23
N TRP A 236 -2.16 2.81 10.03
CA TRP A 236 -0.70 2.70 9.89
C TRP A 236 0.02 3.91 10.48
N GLN A 237 -0.49 5.12 10.23
CA GLN A 237 0.13 6.37 10.71
C GLN A 237 0.10 6.47 12.23
N LEU A 238 -1.00 6.03 12.85
CA LEU A 238 -1.12 5.92 14.30
C LEU A 238 0.03 5.09 14.87
N LEU A 239 0.35 3.94 14.28
CA LEU A 239 1.44 3.10 14.76
C LEU A 239 2.83 3.70 14.53
N ASP A 240 3.01 4.46 13.45
CA ASP A 240 4.29 5.09 13.13
C ASP A 240 4.60 6.28 14.04
N LEU A 241 3.61 7.11 14.40
CA LEU A 241 3.78 8.19 15.38
C LEU A 241 4.23 7.66 16.75
N ASN A 242 3.71 6.52 17.16
CA ASN A 242 4.03 5.91 18.46
C ASN A 242 5.43 5.29 18.53
N LYS A 243 6.13 5.12 17.41
CA LYS A 243 7.54 4.67 17.41
C LYS A 243 8.51 5.81 17.71
N VAL A 244 8.05 7.05 17.72
CA VAL A 244 8.83 8.23 18.08
C VAL A 244 8.59 8.55 19.56
N GLU A 245 9.25 7.82 20.47
CA GLU A 245 9.21 8.17 21.90
C GLU A 245 9.82 9.58 22.13
N PRO A 246 9.29 10.36 23.09
CA PRO A 246 9.90 11.63 23.47
C PRO A 246 11.31 11.39 24.02
N VAL A 247 12.28 12.13 23.50
CA VAL A 247 13.66 12.13 24.01
C VAL A 247 13.62 12.46 25.51
N LYS A 248 13.97 11.49 26.37
CA LYS A 248 14.15 11.73 27.81
C LYS A 248 15.13 12.90 27.99
N LYS A 249 14.64 14.06 28.45
CA LYS A 249 15.49 15.18 28.84
C LYS A 249 16.42 14.68 29.95
N LYS A 250 17.71 14.54 29.67
CA LYS A 250 18.72 14.33 30.73
C LYS A 250 18.64 15.52 31.69
N GLN A 251 18.15 15.28 32.90
CA GLN A 251 18.32 16.22 34.00
C GLN A 251 19.82 16.40 34.21
N LYS A 252 20.34 17.60 33.91
CA LYS A 252 21.70 17.98 34.33
C LYS A 252 21.65 18.10 35.85
N SER A 253 22.27 17.17 36.56
CA SER A 253 22.63 17.36 37.96
C SER A 253 23.56 18.56 38.04
N LYS A 254 23.12 19.63 38.71
CA LYS A 254 24.01 20.73 39.10
C LYS A 254 25.01 20.14 40.11
N LYS A 255 26.29 20.20 39.77
CA LYS A 255 27.37 20.29 40.75
C LYS A 255 27.52 21.77 41.12
#